data_AF-A0A9W9N485-F1
#
_entry.id   AF-A0A9W9N485-F1
#
_cell.length_a   1.000
_cell.length_b   1.000
_cell.length_c   1.000
_cell.angle_alpha   90.00
_cell.angle_beta   90.00
_cell.angle_gamma   90.00
#
_symmetry.space_group_name_H-M   'P 1'
#
loop_
_entity.id
_entity.type
_entity.pdbx_description
1 polymer ?
#
loop_
_entity_poly.entity_id
_entity_poly.type
_entity_poly.pdbx_seq_one_letter_code
_entity_poly.pdbx_strand_id
1 'polypeptide(L)'
;MTEMERCAIGTYWKSLGDVLGISYDALPSGKTSFQDGIHWLEDIGVWSEQYEVQHMQLHPRNKEIAGKTIDVLVYNVSNFLKPLGGYFVSYLMGDRLRTAMMMEEPPAFFSGILALTFKLRQLYRRYLSLPCPNFMRLDVFTDKPNKHGRNWVLVYEGAPFYVQPTVWNRWGPMAWFKWALGRPLPGDDGDKYYPQGHHTRDLGPKYFEGKGYKELEGFKETLRQQRMGQCPFQ
;
A
#
# COMPACT_ATOMS: atom_id res chain seq x y z
N MET A 1 5.84 -3.41 19.23
CA MET A 1 4.75 -2.44 19.15
C MET A 1 4.29 -2.20 20.57
N THR A 2 4.13 -0.95 20.98
CA THR A 2 3.61 -0.62 22.32
C THR A 2 2.09 -0.76 22.34
N GLU A 3 1.48 -0.86 23.53
CA GLU A 3 0.02 -0.90 23.67
C GLU A 3 -0.65 0.37 23.10
N MET A 4 -0.01 1.53 23.25
CA MET A 4 -0.47 2.78 22.63
C MET A 4 -0.51 2.67 21.10
N GLU A 5 0.55 2.13 20.48
CA GLU A 5 0.60 1.93 19.03
C GLU A 5 -0.47 0.93 18.56
N ARG A 6 -0.67 -0.17 19.30
CA ARG A 6 -1.73 -1.16 19.03
C ARG A 6 -3.12 -0.52 19.09
N CYS A 7 -3.39 0.23 20.16
CA CYS A 7 -4.67 0.93 20.34
C CYS A 7 -4.91 1.95 19.22
N ALA A 8 -3.90 2.73 18.85
CA ALA A 8 -4.01 3.72 17.77
C ALA A 8 -4.32 3.05 16.41
N ILE A 9 -3.67 1.93 16.10
CA ILE A 9 -3.92 1.15 14.88
C ILE A 9 -5.36 0.63 14.87
N GLY A 10 -5.80 -0.02 15.95
CA GLY A 10 -7.16 -0.54 16.05
C GLY A 10 -8.21 0.56 15.97
N THR A 11 -8.00 1.69 16.65
CA THR A 11 -8.88 2.86 16.58
C THR A 11 -9.01 3.41 15.17
N TYR A 12 -7.88 3.54 14.45
CA TYR A 12 -7.86 4.04 13.08
C TYR A 12 -8.63 3.10 12.12
N TRP A 13 -8.34 1.79 12.17
CA TRP A 13 -8.96 0.82 11.27
C TRP A 13 -10.43 0.58 11.57
N LYS A 14 -10.81 0.54 12.86
CA LYS A 14 -12.23 0.48 13.26
C LYS A 14 -12.99 1.69 12.75
N SER A 15 -12.45 2.89 12.96
CA SER A 15 -13.04 4.13 12.45
C SER A 15 -13.19 4.13 10.92
N LEU A 16 -12.24 3.54 10.19
CA LEU A 16 -12.34 3.43 8.74
C LEU A 16 -13.43 2.44 8.33
N GLY A 17 -13.54 1.29 9.01
CA GLY A 17 -14.57 0.30 8.70
C GLY A 17 -15.99 0.78 9.03
N ASP A 18 -16.19 1.52 10.12
CA ASP A 18 -17.46 2.19 10.44
C ASP A 18 -17.91 3.09 9.29
N VAL A 19 -16.98 3.90 8.77
CA VAL A 19 -17.20 4.83 7.66
C VAL A 19 -17.55 4.11 6.35
N LEU A 20 -16.93 2.95 6.14
CA LEU A 20 -17.22 2.10 4.98
C LEU A 20 -18.53 1.30 5.16
N GLY A 21 -19.22 1.43 6.30
CA GLY A 21 -20.46 0.72 6.60
C GLY A 21 -20.25 -0.79 6.81
N ILE A 22 -19.05 -1.21 7.22
CA ILE A 22 -18.73 -2.60 7.47
C ILE A 22 -19.40 -3.05 8.76
N SER A 23 -20.24 -4.09 8.70
CA SER A 23 -20.79 -4.71 9.90
C SER A 23 -19.73 -5.55 10.62
N TYR A 24 -19.73 -5.47 11.95
CA TYR A 24 -18.87 -6.25 12.84
C TYR A 24 -19.58 -7.44 13.49
N ASP A 25 -20.80 -7.78 13.07
CA ASP A 25 -21.63 -8.82 13.72
C ASP A 25 -20.99 -10.22 13.75
N ALA A 26 -20.06 -10.47 12.83
CA ALA A 26 -19.29 -11.71 12.73
C ALA A 26 -18.12 -11.79 13.73
N LEU A 27 -17.76 -10.66 14.35
CA LEU A 27 -16.71 -10.63 15.37
C LEU A 27 -17.24 -11.14 16.72
N PRO A 28 -16.40 -11.79 17.54
CA PRO A 28 -16.79 -12.30 18.85
C PRO A 28 -17.54 -11.28 19.72
N SER A 29 -17.02 -10.05 19.80
CA SER A 29 -17.64 -8.95 20.57
C SER A 29 -18.44 -7.96 19.73
N GLY A 30 -18.68 -8.26 18.45
CA GLY A 30 -19.39 -7.38 17.51
C GLY A 30 -20.79 -6.99 17.97
N LYS A 31 -21.47 -7.89 18.68
CA LYS A 31 -22.85 -7.70 19.19
C LYS A 31 -22.92 -6.98 20.53
N THR A 32 -21.82 -7.00 21.30
CA THR A 32 -21.77 -6.53 22.70
C THR A 32 -20.99 -5.23 22.88
N SER A 33 -20.48 -4.64 21.78
CA SER A 33 -19.57 -3.49 21.71
C SER A 33 -18.11 -3.79 22.08
N PHE A 34 -17.20 -2.93 21.59
CA PHE A 34 -15.76 -3.02 21.83
C PHE A 34 -15.35 -1.98 22.88
N GLN A 35 -14.44 -2.36 23.79
CA GLN A 35 -13.98 -1.51 24.88
C GLN A 35 -13.01 -0.44 24.39
N ASP A 36 -12.03 -0.85 23.58
CA ASP A 36 -11.01 0.02 23.01
C ASP A 36 -10.47 -0.53 21.67
N GLY A 37 -9.50 0.17 21.10
CA GLY A 37 -8.86 -0.24 19.85
C GLY A 37 -8.06 -1.53 19.96
N ILE A 38 -7.58 -1.91 21.15
CA ILE A 38 -6.84 -3.16 21.33
C ILE A 38 -7.81 -4.34 21.27
N HIS A 39 -8.92 -4.27 22.00
CA HIS A 39 -9.96 -5.30 22.00
C HIS A 39 -10.50 -5.53 20.58
N TRP A 40 -10.80 -4.46 19.83
CA TRP A 40 -11.23 -4.60 18.44
C TRP A 40 -10.14 -5.25 17.56
N LEU A 41 -8.87 -4.88 17.75
CA LEU A 41 -7.74 -5.41 16.97
C LEU A 41 -7.49 -6.91 17.25
N GLU A 42 -7.75 -7.37 18.48
CA GLU A 42 -7.65 -8.78 18.85
C GLU A 42 -8.81 -9.58 18.25
N ASP A 43 -10.04 -9.08 18.36
CA ASP A 43 -11.24 -9.73 17.82
C ASP A 43 -11.18 -9.90 16.29
N ILE A 44 -10.80 -8.85 15.56
CA ILE A 44 -10.61 -8.95 14.10
C ILE A 44 -9.46 -9.88 13.73
N GLY A 45 -8.41 -9.96 14.57
CA GLY A 45 -7.28 -10.87 14.38
C GLY A 45 -7.69 -12.33 14.51
N VAL A 46 -8.42 -12.68 15.58
CA VAL A 46 -8.97 -14.03 15.79
C VAL A 46 -9.91 -14.42 14.66
N TRP A 47 -10.82 -13.52 14.28
CA TRP A 47 -11.73 -13.75 13.17
C TRP A 47 -10.97 -13.95 11.84
N SER A 48 -9.96 -13.11 11.54
CA SER A 48 -9.17 -13.21 10.31
C SER A 48 -8.43 -14.54 10.25
N GLU A 49 -7.82 -14.98 11.35
CA GLU A 49 -7.11 -16.25 11.37
C GLU A 49 -8.04 -17.44 11.09
N GLN A 50 -9.22 -17.47 11.71
CA GLN A 50 -10.23 -18.50 11.47
C GLN A 50 -10.74 -18.47 10.02
N TYR A 51 -11.03 -17.27 9.50
CA TYR A 51 -11.49 -17.08 8.13
C TYR A 51 -10.45 -17.57 7.13
N GLU A 52 -9.17 -17.22 7.34
CA GLU A 52 -8.10 -17.64 6.46
C GLU A 52 -7.86 -19.16 6.50
N VAL A 53 -7.97 -19.82 7.66
CA VAL A 53 -7.90 -21.30 7.73
C VAL A 53 -8.99 -21.96 6.88
N GLN A 54 -10.20 -21.38 6.86
CA GLN A 54 -11.34 -21.96 6.15
C GLN A 54 -11.33 -21.64 4.64
N HIS A 55 -10.94 -20.41 4.27
CA HIS A 55 -11.15 -19.87 2.92
C HIS A 55 -9.87 -19.60 2.13
N MET A 56 -8.69 -19.57 2.76
CA MET A 56 -7.41 -19.38 2.05
C MET A 56 -6.94 -20.69 1.42
N GLN A 57 -7.70 -21.18 0.44
CA GLN A 57 -7.49 -22.46 -0.22
C GLN A 57 -6.67 -22.34 -1.51
N LEU A 58 -6.09 -23.46 -1.91
CA LEU A 58 -5.36 -23.64 -3.15
C LEU A 58 -6.29 -23.46 -4.36
N HIS A 59 -5.94 -22.54 -5.26
CA HIS A 59 -6.68 -22.39 -6.52
C HIS A 59 -5.76 -22.02 -7.69
N PRO A 60 -5.86 -22.67 -8.86
CA PRO A 60 -4.99 -22.39 -10.01
C PRO A 60 -5.00 -20.93 -10.46
N ARG A 61 -6.16 -20.27 -10.40
CA ARG A 61 -6.29 -18.83 -10.71
C ARG A 61 -5.51 -17.94 -9.74
N ASN A 62 -5.34 -18.36 -8.47
CA ASN A 62 -4.54 -17.62 -7.50
C ASN A 62 -3.07 -17.60 -7.93
N LYS A 63 -2.57 -18.72 -8.47
CA LYS A 63 -1.20 -18.81 -9.00
C LYS A 63 -0.98 -17.85 -10.17
N GLU A 64 -1.94 -17.79 -11.10
CA GLU A 64 -1.86 -16.87 -12.25
C GLU A 64 -1.82 -15.40 -11.80
N ILE A 65 -2.75 -15.01 -10.92
CA ILE A 65 -2.82 -13.65 -10.39
C ILE A 65 -1.57 -13.30 -9.57
N ALA A 66 -1.07 -14.24 -8.75
CA ALA A 66 0.15 -14.07 -7.97
C ALA A 66 1.36 -13.84 -8.89
N GLY A 67 1.50 -14.64 -9.95
CA GLY A 67 2.58 -14.47 -10.93
C GLY A 67 2.55 -13.09 -11.59
N LYS A 68 1.38 -12.64 -12.06
CA LYS A 68 1.23 -11.30 -12.65
C LYS A 68 1.49 -10.18 -11.64
N THR A 69 1.11 -10.38 -10.38
CA THR A 69 1.35 -9.39 -9.31
C THR A 69 2.84 -9.29 -9.00
N ILE A 70 3.54 -10.42 -8.93
CA ILE A 70 5.00 -10.44 -8.75
C ILE A 70 5.70 -9.74 -9.90
N ASP A 71 5.26 -9.97 -11.15
CA ASP A 71 5.80 -9.26 -12.33
C ASP A 71 5.70 -7.73 -12.20
N VAL A 72 4.61 -7.24 -11.61
CA VAL A 72 4.43 -5.80 -11.32
C VAL A 72 5.35 -5.34 -10.20
N LEU A 73 5.48 -6.12 -9.11
CA LEU A 73 6.37 -5.78 -7.99
C LEU A 73 7.85 -5.73 -8.40
N VAL A 74 8.28 -6.64 -9.27
CA VAL A 74 9.66 -6.70 -9.79
C VAL A 74 9.85 -5.90 -11.08
N TYR A 75 8.89 -5.03 -11.44
CA TYR A 75 8.93 -4.27 -12.69
C TYR A 75 10.22 -3.43 -12.84
N ASN A 76 10.69 -2.79 -11.77
CA ASN A 76 11.93 -1.98 -11.81
C ASN A 76 13.21 -2.80 -11.56
N VAL A 77 13.11 -4.12 -11.43
CA VAL A 77 14.23 -5.01 -11.18
C VAL A 77 14.76 -5.56 -12.51
N SER A 78 16.08 -5.61 -12.65
CA SER A 78 16.74 -6.23 -13.81
C SER A 78 16.33 -7.70 -13.97
N ASN A 79 16.23 -8.18 -15.20
CA ASN A 79 15.80 -9.55 -15.51
C ASN A 79 16.61 -10.62 -14.74
N PHE A 80 17.91 -10.40 -14.54
CA PHE A 80 18.78 -11.31 -13.79
C PHE A 80 18.44 -11.38 -12.28
N LEU A 81 17.93 -10.30 -11.69
CA LEU A 81 17.61 -10.20 -10.27
C LEU A 81 16.13 -10.53 -9.97
N LYS A 82 15.28 -10.72 -10.99
CA LYS A 82 13.87 -11.06 -10.81
C LYS A 82 13.62 -12.31 -9.95
N PRO A 83 14.40 -13.41 -10.07
CA PRO A 83 14.24 -14.57 -9.19
C PRO A 83 14.41 -14.23 -7.71
N LEU A 84 15.37 -13.35 -7.38
CA LEU A 84 15.58 -12.87 -6.00
C LEU A 84 14.38 -12.04 -5.50
N GLY A 85 13.80 -11.20 -6.37
CA GLY A 85 12.55 -10.51 -6.08
C GLY A 85 11.40 -11.48 -5.81
N GLY A 86 11.31 -12.56 -6.58
CA GLY A 86 10.34 -13.63 -6.34
C GLY A 86 10.50 -14.29 -4.97
N TYR A 87 11.73 -14.63 -4.56
CA TYR A 87 12.00 -15.15 -3.23
C TYR A 87 11.66 -14.16 -2.11
N PHE A 88 11.93 -12.87 -2.33
CA PHE A 88 11.58 -11.82 -1.37
C PHE A 88 10.07 -11.72 -1.17
N VAL A 89 9.30 -11.73 -2.27
CA VAL A 89 7.84 -11.72 -2.20
C VAL A 89 7.30 -13.01 -1.56
N SER A 90 7.85 -14.18 -1.92
CA SER A 90 7.46 -15.47 -1.34
C SER A 90 7.70 -15.51 0.18
N TYR A 91 8.82 -14.95 0.65
CA TYR A 91 9.10 -14.81 2.08
C TYR A 91 8.08 -13.91 2.79
N LEU A 92 7.70 -12.78 2.17
CA LEU A 92 6.74 -11.84 2.74
C LEU A 92 5.31 -12.37 2.81
N MET A 93 4.93 -13.30 1.92
CA MET A 93 3.59 -13.89 1.91
C MET A 93 3.33 -14.76 3.15
N GLY A 94 4.37 -15.33 3.77
CA GLY A 94 4.22 -16.32 4.83
C GLY A 94 3.62 -17.64 4.33
N ASP A 95 3.59 -18.66 5.18
CA ASP A 95 3.37 -20.05 4.72
C ASP A 95 1.95 -20.32 4.20
N ARG A 96 0.92 -19.80 4.85
CA ARG A 96 -0.48 -20.05 4.47
C ARG A 96 -0.81 -19.43 3.11
N LEU A 97 -0.50 -18.14 2.92
CA LEU A 97 -0.77 -17.43 1.68
C LEU A 97 0.10 -17.96 0.52
N ARG A 98 1.38 -18.23 0.78
CA ARG A 98 2.30 -18.84 -0.19
C ARG A 98 1.78 -20.18 -0.69
N THR A 99 1.35 -21.04 0.24
CA THR A 99 0.73 -22.32 -0.10
C THR A 99 -0.51 -22.09 -0.95
N ALA A 100 -1.46 -21.26 -0.53
CA ALA A 100 -2.69 -20.99 -1.28
C ALA A 100 -2.47 -20.42 -2.69
N MET A 101 -1.38 -19.67 -2.89
CA MET A 101 -0.96 -19.15 -4.20
C MET A 101 -0.11 -20.13 -5.02
N MET A 102 0.16 -21.34 -4.52
CA MET A 102 1.01 -22.36 -5.17
C MET A 102 2.42 -21.85 -5.50
N MET A 103 2.99 -21.06 -4.59
CA MET A 103 4.31 -20.46 -4.74
C MET A 103 5.40 -21.31 -4.08
N GLU A 104 6.58 -21.35 -4.71
CA GLU A 104 7.73 -22.07 -4.19
C GLU A 104 8.31 -21.40 -2.95
N GLU A 105 8.85 -22.21 -2.04
CA GLU A 105 9.50 -21.72 -0.83
C GLU A 105 10.84 -21.06 -1.17
N PRO A 106 11.15 -19.89 -0.60
CA PRO A 106 12.49 -19.32 -0.72
C PRO A 106 13.52 -20.25 -0.04
N PRO A 107 14.74 -20.36 -0.59
CA PRO A 107 15.80 -21.13 0.06
C PRO A 107 16.03 -20.69 1.51
N ALA A 108 16.20 -21.64 2.44
CA ALA A 108 16.29 -21.36 3.89
C ALA A 108 17.37 -20.31 4.23
N PHE A 109 18.50 -20.33 3.53
CA PHE A 109 19.56 -19.32 3.67
C PHE A 109 19.07 -17.90 3.35
N PHE A 110 18.28 -17.75 2.27
CA PHE A 110 17.73 -16.46 1.85
C PHE A 110 16.70 -15.95 2.86
N SER A 111 15.81 -16.83 3.35
CA SER A 111 14.86 -16.52 4.42
C SER A 111 15.56 -16.05 5.70
N GLY A 112 16.68 -16.68 6.07
CA GLY A 112 17.52 -16.27 7.19
C GLY A 112 18.10 -14.86 7.04
N ILE A 113 18.61 -14.53 5.85
CA ILE A 113 19.12 -13.18 5.53
C ILE A 113 18.01 -12.14 5.63
N LEU A 114 16.83 -12.42 5.08
CA LEU A 114 15.70 -11.49 5.13
C LEU A 114 15.21 -11.27 6.56
N ALA A 115 15.05 -12.35 7.33
CA ALA A 115 14.68 -12.29 8.74
C ALA A 115 15.68 -11.42 9.53
N LEU A 116 16.98 -11.65 9.33
CA LEU A 116 18.04 -10.85 9.94
C LEU A 116 17.95 -9.38 9.52
N THR A 117 17.75 -9.11 8.24
CA THR A 117 17.62 -7.75 7.71
C THR A 117 16.45 -7.00 8.35
N PHE A 118 15.28 -7.64 8.48
CA PHE A 118 14.13 -7.04 9.14
C PHE A 118 14.38 -6.80 10.64
N LYS A 119 15.02 -7.73 11.34
CA LYS A 119 15.40 -7.58 12.74
C LYS A 119 16.41 -6.46 12.96
N LEU A 120 17.43 -6.36 12.11
CA LEU A 120 18.42 -5.28 12.12
C LEU A 120 17.75 -3.93 11.84
N ARG A 121 16.85 -3.85 10.84
CA ARG A 121 16.08 -2.64 10.56
C ARG A 121 15.22 -2.24 11.75
N GLN A 122 14.56 -3.20 12.40
CA GLN A 122 13.77 -2.95 13.60
C GLN A 122 14.64 -2.40 14.73
N LEU A 123 15.80 -2.99 14.98
CA LEU A 123 16.76 -2.53 16.00
C LEU A 123 17.27 -1.12 15.68
N TYR A 124 17.68 -0.88 14.44
CA TYR A 124 18.14 0.42 13.96
C TYR A 124 17.07 1.49 14.15
N ARG A 125 15.82 1.23 13.72
CA ARG A 125 14.72 2.18 13.89
C ARG A 125 14.30 2.39 15.35
N ARG A 126 14.52 1.41 16.22
CA ARG A 126 14.15 1.51 17.63
C ARG A 126 15.18 2.28 18.45
N TYR A 127 16.47 2.11 18.15
CA TYR A 127 17.55 2.61 19.01
C TYR A 127 18.45 3.67 18.37
N LEU A 128 18.56 3.69 17.04
CA LEU A 128 19.53 4.53 16.32
C LEU A 128 18.88 5.62 15.46
N SER A 129 17.61 5.47 15.06
CA SER A 129 16.95 6.52 14.29
C SER A 129 16.36 7.61 15.19
N LEU A 130 16.76 8.85 14.93
CA LEU A 130 16.11 10.04 15.47
C LEU A 130 14.66 10.15 14.93
N PRO A 131 13.76 10.84 15.64
CA PRO A 131 12.44 11.17 15.09
C PRO A 131 12.61 11.86 13.73
N CYS A 132 11.88 11.38 12.72
CA CYS A 132 12.02 11.88 11.35
C CYS A 132 11.65 13.37 11.31
N PRO A 133 12.60 14.28 11.03
CA PRO A 133 12.29 15.70 10.95
C PRO A 133 11.48 15.99 9.68
N ASN A 134 10.71 17.07 9.69
CA ASN A 134 9.75 17.39 8.63
C ASN A 134 10.38 17.46 7.22
N PHE A 135 11.66 17.79 7.08
CA PHE A 135 12.34 17.85 5.78
C PHE A 135 12.78 16.48 5.23
N MET A 136 12.85 15.44 6.08
CA MET A 136 13.09 14.04 5.68
C MET A 136 11.78 13.28 5.45
N ARG A 137 10.65 13.96 5.56
CA ARG A 137 9.34 13.40 5.25
C ARG A 137 9.31 12.99 3.77
N LEU A 138 8.89 11.76 3.52
CA LEU A 138 8.64 11.30 2.17
C LEU A 138 7.25 11.76 1.74
N ASP A 139 7.19 12.79 0.91
CA ASP A 139 5.95 13.25 0.32
C ASP A 139 5.77 12.62 -1.06
N VAL A 140 4.67 11.88 -1.22
CA VAL A 140 4.34 11.17 -2.47
C VAL A 140 3.64 12.10 -3.46
N PHE A 141 2.90 13.08 -2.96
CA PHE A 141 2.11 14.01 -3.75
C PHE A 141 2.50 15.46 -3.41
N THR A 142 2.26 16.37 -4.34
CA THR A 142 2.39 17.81 -4.08
C THR A 142 1.29 18.31 -3.16
N ASP A 143 1.65 19.10 -2.14
CA ASP A 143 0.72 19.69 -1.18
C ASP A 143 -0.30 20.65 -1.82
N LYS A 144 0.13 21.38 -2.85
CA LYS A 144 -0.69 22.36 -3.56
C LYS A 144 -0.87 21.94 -5.01
N PRO A 145 -2.08 22.14 -5.57
CA PRO A 145 -2.30 21.91 -6.97
C PRO A 145 -1.47 22.88 -7.81
N ASN A 146 -1.09 22.43 -9.00
CA ASN A 146 -0.41 23.23 -9.99
C ASN A 146 -1.35 24.29 -10.60
N LYS A 147 -0.82 25.08 -11.55
CA LYS A 147 -1.57 26.13 -12.27
C LYS A 147 -2.86 25.63 -12.96
N HIS A 148 -2.95 24.33 -13.24
CA HIS A 148 -4.09 23.67 -13.87
C HIS A 148 -5.01 22.96 -12.87
N GLY A 149 -4.81 23.14 -11.56
CA GLY A 149 -5.63 22.48 -10.54
C GLY A 149 -5.29 20.99 -10.32
N ARG A 150 -4.13 20.53 -10.81
CA ARG A 150 -3.70 19.11 -10.76
C ARG A 150 -2.54 18.91 -9.80
N ASN A 151 -2.47 17.73 -9.20
CA ASN A 151 -1.38 17.32 -8.31
C ASN A 151 -0.41 16.42 -9.06
N TRP A 152 0.89 16.57 -8.79
CA TRP A 152 1.91 15.68 -9.31
C TRP A 152 2.24 14.58 -8.32
N VAL A 153 2.65 13.43 -8.84
CA VAL A 153 3.31 12.38 -8.07
C VAL A 153 4.80 12.69 -8.05
N LEU A 154 5.37 12.80 -6.85
CA LEU A 154 6.78 13.12 -6.63
C LEU A 154 7.67 11.87 -6.67
N VAL A 155 7.09 10.71 -6.38
CA VAL A 155 7.80 9.43 -6.37
C VAL A 155 7.70 8.76 -7.73
N TYR A 156 8.84 8.61 -8.39
CA TYR A 156 8.93 7.89 -9.65
C TYR A 156 9.10 6.38 -9.38
N GLU A 157 8.00 5.67 -9.16
CA GLU A 157 7.94 4.21 -9.01
C GLU A 157 7.17 3.54 -10.16
N GLY A 158 7.77 2.53 -10.79
CA GLY A 158 7.16 1.85 -11.93
C GLY A 158 7.12 2.73 -13.19
N ALA A 159 5.95 2.79 -13.83
CA ALA A 159 5.68 3.68 -14.96
C ALA A 159 5.40 5.12 -14.48
N PRO A 160 5.82 6.16 -15.22
CA PRO A 160 5.84 7.55 -14.74
C PRO A 160 4.47 8.25 -14.79
N PHE A 161 3.40 7.62 -14.30
CA PHE A 161 2.06 8.21 -14.27
C PHE A 161 2.00 9.42 -13.34
N TYR A 162 1.53 10.55 -13.86
CA TYR A 162 1.35 11.82 -13.15
C TYR A 162 2.63 12.44 -12.60
N VAL A 163 3.80 11.96 -13.04
CA VAL A 163 5.11 12.47 -12.61
C VAL A 163 5.52 13.64 -13.50
N GLN A 164 5.93 14.74 -12.87
CA GLN A 164 6.41 15.91 -13.59
C GLN A 164 7.78 15.62 -14.25
N PRO A 165 7.96 15.93 -15.55
CA PRO A 165 9.23 15.76 -16.27
C PRO A 165 10.22 16.88 -15.94
N THR A 166 10.63 16.98 -14.68
CA THR A 166 11.72 17.88 -14.26
C THR A 166 13.06 17.36 -14.76
N VAL A 167 14.07 18.24 -14.84
CA VAL A 167 15.43 17.85 -15.27
C VAL A 167 15.97 16.71 -14.40
N TRP A 168 15.72 16.74 -13.09
CA TRP A 168 16.13 15.69 -12.18
C TRP A 168 15.35 14.38 -12.37
N ASN A 169 14.02 14.44 -12.55
CA ASN A 169 13.21 13.23 -12.73
C ASN A 169 13.46 12.55 -14.08
N ARG A 170 13.90 13.31 -15.08
CA ARG A 170 14.18 12.78 -16.43
C ARG A 170 15.64 12.38 -16.64
N TRP A 171 16.59 13.10 -16.04
CA TRP A 171 18.03 12.90 -16.29
C TRP A 171 18.86 12.57 -15.04
N GLY A 172 18.21 12.36 -13.89
CA GLY A 172 18.88 11.98 -12.65
C GLY A 172 19.37 10.52 -12.64
N PRO A 173 20.16 10.11 -11.63
CA PRO A 173 20.76 8.77 -11.59
C PRO A 173 19.74 7.63 -11.67
N MET A 174 18.60 7.77 -10.97
CA MET A 174 17.52 6.79 -11.01
C MET A 174 16.86 6.71 -12.41
N ALA A 175 16.76 7.84 -13.11
CA ALA A 175 16.22 7.89 -14.46
C ALA A 175 17.14 7.16 -15.45
N TRP A 176 18.45 7.37 -15.37
CA TRP A 176 19.43 6.63 -16.16
C TRP A 176 19.37 5.12 -15.92
N PHE A 177 19.26 4.69 -14.65
CA PHE A 177 19.11 3.27 -14.32
C PHE A 177 17.85 2.67 -14.97
N LYS A 178 16.72 3.36 -14.88
CA LYS A 178 15.46 2.90 -15.48
C LYS A 178 15.49 2.94 -17.00
N TRP A 179 16.11 3.94 -17.60
CA TRP A 179 16.32 4.03 -19.04
C TRP A 179 17.18 2.86 -19.54
N ALA A 180 18.26 2.52 -18.84
CA ALA A 180 19.09 1.34 -19.14
C ALA A 180 18.32 0.01 -19.04
N LEU A 181 17.29 -0.05 -18.19
CA LEU A 181 16.35 -1.19 -18.10
C LEU A 181 15.22 -1.14 -19.16
N GLY A 182 15.25 -0.19 -20.09
CA GLY A 182 14.22 -0.02 -21.12
C GLY A 182 12.87 0.46 -20.57
N ARG A 183 12.87 1.19 -19.45
CA ARG A 183 11.65 1.74 -18.83
C ARG A 183 11.39 3.17 -19.31
N PRO A 184 10.11 3.56 -19.47
CA PRO A 184 9.74 4.89 -19.97
C PRO A 184 10.10 5.98 -18.96
N LEU A 185 10.68 7.10 -19.40
CA LEU A 185 10.98 8.24 -18.55
C LEU A 185 9.79 9.19 -18.44
N PRO A 186 9.72 10.02 -17.38
CA PRO A 186 8.71 11.07 -17.29
C PRO A 186 8.75 11.99 -18.52
N GLY A 187 7.60 12.12 -19.19
CA GLY A 187 7.46 12.90 -20.42
C GLY A 187 7.78 12.14 -21.72
N ASP A 188 8.13 10.86 -21.66
CA ASP A 188 8.13 9.99 -22.84
C ASP A 188 6.69 9.58 -23.21
N ASP A 189 6.48 9.15 -24.46
CA ASP A 189 5.15 8.82 -25.03
C ASP A 189 4.11 9.97 -24.97
N GLY A 190 4.56 11.23 -24.88
CA GLY A 190 3.71 12.42 -24.87
C GLY A 190 2.78 12.48 -23.66
N ASP A 191 1.47 12.48 -23.89
CA ASP A 191 0.45 12.62 -22.83
C ASP A 191 0.02 11.29 -22.19
N LYS A 192 0.55 10.15 -22.65
CA LYS A 192 0.16 8.81 -22.17
C LYS A 192 0.25 8.64 -20.67
N TYR A 193 1.28 9.22 -20.05
CA TYR A 193 1.51 9.15 -18.60
C TYR A 193 1.05 10.40 -17.85
N TYR A 194 0.29 11.29 -18.48
CA TYR A 194 -0.26 12.49 -17.85
C TYR A 194 0.80 13.34 -17.11
N PRO A 195 1.86 13.82 -17.78
CA PRO A 195 2.95 14.58 -17.13
C PRO A 195 2.46 15.89 -16.47
N GLN A 196 1.27 16.35 -16.81
CA GLN A 196 0.60 17.52 -16.22
C GLN A 196 -0.01 17.25 -14.84
N GLY A 197 0.05 16.01 -14.33
CA GLY A 197 -0.51 15.61 -13.04
C GLY A 197 -1.94 15.08 -13.14
N HIS A 198 -2.54 14.77 -11.99
CA HIS A 198 -3.91 14.24 -11.88
C HIS A 198 -4.82 15.16 -11.05
N HIS A 199 -6.12 15.06 -11.27
CA HIS A 199 -7.09 15.46 -10.25
C HIS A 199 -7.36 14.26 -9.34
N THR A 200 -7.47 14.48 -8.03
CA THR A 200 -7.74 13.40 -7.06
C THR A 200 -9.05 12.67 -7.37
N ARG A 201 -10.02 13.35 -8.02
CA ARG A 201 -11.31 12.75 -8.42
C ARG A 201 -11.21 11.86 -9.66
N ASP A 202 -10.18 12.02 -10.47
CA ASP A 202 -9.99 11.32 -11.75
C ASP A 202 -8.90 10.24 -11.69
N LEU A 203 -8.48 9.87 -10.48
CA LEU A 203 -7.47 8.84 -10.29
C LEU A 203 -8.01 7.48 -10.74
N GLY A 204 -7.37 6.91 -11.75
CA GLY A 204 -7.64 5.55 -12.21
C GLY A 204 -7.48 5.40 -13.71
N PRO A 205 -8.03 4.30 -14.26
CA PRO A 205 -8.12 4.11 -15.70
C PRO A 205 -8.88 5.24 -16.41
N LYS A 206 -8.42 5.60 -17.61
CA LYS A 206 -8.99 6.70 -18.42
C LYS A 206 -10.51 6.66 -18.61
N TYR A 207 -11.10 5.46 -18.65
CA TYR A 207 -12.55 5.31 -18.83
C TYR A 207 -13.40 5.62 -17.58
N PHE A 208 -12.76 5.82 -16.43
CA PHE A 208 -13.40 6.30 -15.19
C PHE A 208 -13.26 7.81 -14.98
N GLU A 209 -12.45 8.51 -15.79
CA GLU A 209 -12.34 9.96 -15.71
C GLU A 209 -13.71 10.64 -15.90
N GLY A 210 -14.02 11.61 -15.03
CA GLY A 210 -15.30 12.33 -15.05
C GLY A 210 -16.51 11.55 -14.49
N LYS A 211 -16.35 10.31 -14.04
CA LYS A 211 -17.44 9.50 -13.43
C LYS A 211 -17.39 9.57 -11.90
N GLY A 212 -18.55 9.36 -11.26
CA GLY A 212 -18.63 9.23 -9.79
C GLY A 212 -18.45 10.52 -8.99
N TYR A 213 -18.35 11.69 -9.64
CA TYR A 213 -18.11 12.96 -8.93
C TYR A 213 -19.21 13.29 -7.91
N LYS A 214 -20.48 13.07 -8.26
CA LYS A 214 -21.60 13.36 -7.36
C LYS A 214 -21.58 12.45 -6.13
N GLU A 215 -21.31 11.16 -6.33
CA GLU A 215 -21.20 10.17 -5.26
C GLU A 215 -20.03 10.50 -4.33
N LEU A 216 -18.88 10.88 -4.90
CA LEU A 216 -17.71 11.28 -4.13
C LEU A 216 -17.97 12.52 -3.28
N GLU A 217 -18.63 13.54 -3.83
CA GLU A 217 -18.97 14.74 -3.05
C GLU A 217 -20.00 14.44 -1.96
N GLY A 218 -21.04 13.63 -2.26
CA GLY A 218 -21.98 13.17 -1.24
C GLY A 218 -21.29 12.40 -0.11
N PHE A 219 -20.35 11.50 -0.46
CA PHE A 219 -19.58 10.76 0.54
C PHE A 219 -18.69 11.69 1.37
N LYS A 220 -18.04 12.70 0.77
CA LYS A 220 -17.27 13.71 1.51
C LYS A 220 -18.13 14.51 2.48
N GLU A 221 -19.35 14.86 2.10
CA GLU A 221 -20.28 15.56 2.99
C GLU A 221 -20.66 14.68 4.17
N THR A 222 -20.99 13.40 3.94
CA THR A 222 -21.24 12.42 4.99
C THR A 222 -20.05 12.29 5.95
N LEU A 223 -18.83 12.19 5.41
CA LEU A 223 -17.61 12.13 6.22
C LEU A 223 -17.41 13.37 7.10
N ARG A 224 -17.69 14.57 6.57
CA ARG A 224 -17.58 15.83 7.32
C ARG A 224 -18.59 15.91 8.45
N GLN A 225 -19.79 15.37 8.26
CA GLN A 225 -20.84 15.37 9.28
C GLN A 225 -20.58 14.30 10.36
N GLN A 226 -20.15 13.11 9.96
CA GLN A 226 -19.95 11.98 10.88
C GLN A 226 -18.64 12.09 11.67
N ARG A 227 -17.61 12.77 11.16
CA ARG A 227 -16.27 12.76 11.76
C ARG A 227 -15.83 14.13 12.26
N MET A 228 -16.16 14.42 13.52
CA MET A 228 -15.65 15.59 14.28
C MET A 228 -14.43 15.25 15.16
N GLY A 229 -13.77 14.11 14.94
CA GLY A 229 -12.57 13.70 15.70
C GLY A 229 -12.85 13.02 17.05
N GLN A 230 -14.05 12.45 17.23
CA GLN A 230 -14.43 11.72 18.45
C GLN A 230 -13.87 10.28 18.47
N CYS A 231 -13.76 9.71 19.68
CA CYS A 231 -13.37 8.31 19.87
C CYS A 231 -14.43 7.37 19.24
N PRO A 232 -14.05 6.38 18.42
CA PRO A 232 -15.00 5.47 17.78
C PRO A 232 -15.53 4.38 18.73
N PHE A 233 -15.04 4.30 19.97
CA PHE A 233 -15.50 3.38 21.00
C PHE A 233 -16.35 4.19 21.99
N GLN A 234 -17.68 4.13 21.84
CA GLN A 234 -18.69 4.74 22.69
C GLN A 234 -19.75 3.69 23.03
#